data_AF-A0A6S7JTR3-F1
#
_entry.id   AF-A0A6S7JTR3-F1
#
_cell.length_a   1.000
_cell.length_b   1.000
_cell.length_c   1.000
_cell.angle_alpha   90.00
_cell.angle_beta   90.00
_cell.angle_gamma   90.00
#
_symmetry.space_group_name_H-M   'P 1'
#
loop_
_entity.id
_entity.type
_entity.pdbx_description
1 polymer ?
#
loop_
_entity_poly.entity_id
_entity_poly.type
_entity_poly.pdbx_seq_one_letter_code
_entity_poly.pdbx_strand_id
1 'polypeptide(L)'
;MGNCLGFGPEGVRKGACAARIQACCYGGEIPAGGWFACCQRRGAKGDGKGSTVTVCFGLFLGILGILFIAGGVMVGYYPKKLEEPILFYVEDATQHEFLPTYQLMIAIGVFLFLSAVCACCFGVGDGDKVGGCCLLLAFIMVIVVVGRLSYSVSKFDSERVESDIRKNMMAKINTGSTDPILDYIQQNLECCGVEGPSDWQHNIKFNNETVPDSCCKVETPDCGQNYRPDNIFLGG
;
A
#
# COMPACT_ATOMS: atom_id res chain seq x y z
N MET A 1 -3.61 38.72 -6.45
CA MET A 1 -3.06 37.37 -6.17
C MET A 1 -3.77 36.39 -7.09
N GLY A 2 -3.03 35.85 -8.07
CA GLY A 2 -3.60 35.13 -9.21
C GLY A 2 -3.98 33.67 -8.92
N ASN A 3 -4.94 33.16 -9.67
CA ASN A 3 -5.41 31.77 -9.64
C ASN A 3 -4.22 30.80 -9.79
N CYS A 4 -3.99 29.92 -8.81
CA CYS A 4 -2.79 29.06 -8.72
C CYS A 4 -2.53 28.17 -9.94
N LEU A 5 -3.55 27.87 -10.75
CA LEU A 5 -3.44 26.98 -11.92
C LEU A 5 -3.50 27.73 -13.26
N GLY A 6 -3.87 29.01 -13.25
CA GLY A 6 -4.00 29.84 -14.45
C GLY A 6 -5.25 29.63 -15.29
N PHE A 7 -6.33 29.05 -14.74
CA PHE A 7 -7.65 29.12 -15.37
C PHE A 7 -8.24 30.53 -15.20
N GLY A 8 -8.84 31.09 -16.24
CA GLY A 8 -9.45 32.42 -16.22
C GLY A 8 -10.68 32.54 -17.13
N PRO A 9 -11.33 33.72 -17.15
CA PRO A 9 -12.52 34.01 -17.96
C PRO A 9 -12.29 33.80 -19.46
N GLU A 10 -11.08 34.07 -19.94
CA GLU A 10 -10.68 33.88 -21.34
C GLU A 10 -10.12 32.49 -21.63
N GLY A 11 -10.24 31.56 -20.68
CA GLY A 11 -9.69 30.21 -20.76
C GLY A 11 -8.36 30.07 -20.02
N VAL A 12 -7.51 29.16 -20.50
CA VAL A 12 -6.25 28.81 -19.84
C VAL A 12 -5.18 29.86 -20.15
N ARG A 13 -4.63 30.52 -19.12
CA ARG A 13 -3.57 31.52 -19.26
C ARG A 13 -2.30 30.87 -19.81
N LYS A 14 -1.75 31.47 -20.87
CA LYS A 14 -0.46 31.07 -21.45
C LYS A 14 0.63 31.10 -20.37
N GLY A 15 1.45 30.05 -20.30
CA GLY A 15 2.54 29.92 -19.33
C GLY A 15 2.16 29.37 -17.95
N ALA A 16 0.87 29.13 -17.68
CA ALA A 16 0.43 28.56 -16.41
C ALA A 16 0.52 27.02 -16.37
N CYS A 17 0.46 26.43 -15.17
CA CYS A 17 0.45 24.97 -14.98
C CYS A 17 -0.67 24.29 -15.78
N ALA A 18 -1.86 24.88 -15.84
CA ALA A 18 -2.96 24.35 -16.65
C ALA A 18 -2.63 24.34 -18.15
N ALA A 19 -1.87 25.31 -18.67
CA ALA A 19 -1.49 25.33 -20.08
C ALA A 19 -0.56 24.16 -20.44
N ARG A 20 0.34 23.79 -19.51
CA ARG A 20 1.22 22.62 -19.66
C ARG A 20 0.44 21.31 -19.64
N ILE A 21 -0.52 21.18 -18.72
CA ILE A 21 -1.37 19.99 -18.64
C ILE A 21 -2.26 19.88 -19.90
N GLN A 22 -2.84 20.99 -20.36
CA GLN A 22 -3.62 21.02 -21.60
C GLN A 22 -2.79 20.53 -22.79
N ALA A 23 -1.60 21.10 -22.98
CA ALA A 23 -0.71 20.73 -24.06
C ALA A 23 -0.25 19.26 -23.98
N CYS A 24 0.01 18.75 -22.77
CA CYS A 24 0.50 17.38 -22.56
C CYS A 24 -0.59 16.31 -22.73
N CYS A 25 -1.78 16.54 -22.19
CA CYS A 25 -2.82 15.51 -22.07
C CYS A 25 -3.97 15.65 -23.07
N TYR A 26 -4.17 16.84 -23.65
CA TYR A 26 -5.36 17.16 -24.46
C TYR A 26 -5.02 17.80 -25.81
N GLY A 27 -3.81 18.35 -25.98
CA GLY A 27 -3.43 19.09 -27.17
C GLY A 27 -4.30 20.34 -27.36
N GLY A 28 -5.02 20.41 -28.49
CA GLY A 28 -5.89 21.53 -28.86
C GLY A 28 -7.36 21.39 -28.44
N GLU A 29 -7.83 20.17 -28.16
CA GLU A 29 -9.25 19.89 -27.91
C GLU A 29 -9.46 19.28 -26.53
N ILE A 30 -10.30 19.93 -25.73
CA ILE A 30 -10.60 19.47 -24.37
C ILE A 30 -11.96 18.75 -24.42
N PRO A 31 -12.03 17.45 -24.09
CA PRO A 31 -13.28 16.71 -24.13
C PRO A 31 -14.28 17.29 -23.14
N ALA A 32 -15.50 17.54 -23.62
CA ALA A 32 -16.59 18.05 -22.81
C ALA A 32 -16.93 17.05 -21.68
N GLY A 33 -17.14 17.56 -20.47
CA GLY A 33 -17.45 16.73 -19.30
C GLY A 33 -16.24 16.13 -18.59
N GLY A 34 -15.02 16.26 -19.14
CA GLY A 34 -13.79 15.87 -18.46
C GLY A 34 -13.42 16.81 -17.30
N TRP A 35 -12.58 16.32 -16.38
CA TRP A 35 -12.15 17.09 -15.20
C TRP A 35 -11.49 18.43 -15.59
N PHE A 36 -10.71 18.45 -16.67
CA PHE A 36 -10.02 19.64 -17.16
C PHE A 36 -10.99 20.69 -17.72
N ALA A 37 -11.99 20.26 -18.51
CA ALA A 37 -13.07 21.13 -18.98
C ALA A 37 -13.85 21.74 -17.79
N CYS A 38 -14.02 20.96 -16.72
CA CYS A 38 -14.69 21.42 -15.52
C CYS A 38 -13.88 22.49 -14.75
N CYS A 39 -12.57 22.27 -14.58
CA CYS A 39 -11.67 23.26 -14.00
C CYS A 39 -11.64 24.56 -14.81
N GLN A 40 -11.65 24.48 -16.15
CA GLN A 40 -11.71 25.65 -17.01
C GLN A 40 -13.02 26.43 -16.85
N ARG A 41 -14.18 25.75 -16.79
CA ARG A 41 -15.49 26.40 -16.55
C ARG A 41 -15.53 27.14 -15.21
N ARG A 42 -14.94 26.58 -14.15
CA ARG A 42 -14.85 27.24 -12.85
C ARG A 42 -13.94 28.46 -12.86
N GLY A 43 -12.77 28.35 -13.48
CA GLY A 43 -11.89 29.50 -13.67
C GLY A 43 -12.53 30.60 -14.51
N ALA A 44 -13.46 30.25 -15.40
CA ALA A 44 -14.17 31.20 -16.24
C ALA A 44 -15.26 31.99 -15.50
N LYS A 45 -15.94 31.39 -14.52
CA LYS A 45 -16.98 32.05 -13.70
C LYS A 45 -16.43 33.12 -12.75
N GLY A 46 -15.11 33.17 -12.52
CA GLY A 46 -14.49 34.19 -11.67
C GLY A 46 -14.82 34.07 -10.17
N ASP A 47 -15.40 32.95 -9.72
CA ASP A 47 -15.73 32.70 -8.33
C ASP A 47 -14.47 32.74 -7.45
N GLY A 48 -14.53 33.53 -6.37
CA GLY A 48 -13.40 34.01 -5.59
C GLY A 48 -12.58 32.94 -4.82
N LYS A 49 -11.85 33.41 -3.81
CA LYS A 49 -10.86 32.65 -3.01
C LYS A 49 -11.29 31.22 -2.62
N GLY A 50 -12.57 30.98 -2.33
CA GLY A 50 -13.11 29.65 -1.96
C GLY A 50 -13.03 28.60 -3.09
N SER A 51 -13.38 28.97 -4.33
CA SER A 51 -13.34 28.05 -5.48
C SER A 51 -11.92 27.67 -5.88
N THR A 52 -10.95 28.58 -5.68
CA THR A 52 -9.54 28.29 -5.95
C THR A 52 -8.96 27.27 -4.98
N VAL A 53 -9.32 27.36 -3.69
CA VAL A 53 -8.86 26.42 -2.65
C VAL A 53 -9.41 25.02 -2.90
N THR A 54 -10.70 24.89 -3.22
CA THR A 54 -11.36 23.61 -3.52
C THR A 54 -10.69 22.87 -4.68
N VAL A 55 -10.34 23.59 -5.76
CA VAL A 55 -9.67 22.99 -6.92
C VAL A 55 -8.23 22.58 -6.59
N CYS A 56 -7.46 23.42 -5.90
CA CYS A 56 -6.09 23.08 -5.53
C CYS A 56 -6.04 21.88 -4.56
N PHE A 57 -6.93 21.86 -3.57
CA PHE A 57 -7.03 20.77 -2.61
C PHE A 57 -7.54 19.47 -3.28
N GLY A 58 -8.53 19.56 -4.17
CA GLY A 58 -8.97 18.42 -4.97
C GLY A 58 -7.85 17.81 -5.81
N LEU A 59 -7.03 18.63 -6.49
CA LEU A 59 -5.88 18.13 -7.23
C LEU A 59 -4.84 17.46 -6.34
N PHE A 60 -4.57 18.04 -5.17
CA PHE A 60 -3.66 17.44 -4.19
C PHE A 60 -4.16 16.05 -3.74
N LEU A 61 -5.45 15.92 -3.40
CA LEU A 61 -6.06 14.63 -3.06
C LEU A 61 -6.02 13.64 -4.24
N GLY A 62 -6.20 14.12 -5.47
CA GLY A 62 -6.10 13.28 -6.67
C GLY A 62 -4.69 12.72 -6.88
N ILE A 63 -3.66 13.54 -6.69
CA ILE A 63 -2.25 13.11 -6.77
C ILE A 63 -1.96 12.09 -5.66
N LEU A 64 -2.37 12.38 -4.42
CA LEU A 64 -2.23 11.42 -3.32
C LEU A 64 -2.95 10.10 -3.64
N GLY A 65 -4.19 10.15 -4.15
CA GLY A 65 -4.94 8.97 -4.53
C GLY A 65 -4.21 8.11 -5.57
N ILE A 66 -3.64 8.73 -6.60
CA ILE A 66 -2.84 8.05 -7.63
C ILE A 66 -1.58 7.42 -7.01
N LEU A 67 -0.87 8.12 -6.12
CA LEU A 67 0.30 7.58 -5.44
C LEU A 67 -0.05 6.36 -4.56
N PHE A 68 -1.18 6.40 -3.85
CA PHE A 68 -1.67 5.27 -3.06
C PHE A 68 -2.06 4.07 -3.92
N ILE A 69 -2.75 4.31 -5.06
CA ILE A 69 -3.08 3.23 -6.01
C ILE A 69 -1.79 2.64 -6.60
N ALA A 70 -0.86 3.47 -7.07
CA ALA A 70 0.40 3.01 -7.63
C ALA A 70 1.21 2.23 -6.58
N GLY A 71 1.34 2.75 -5.36
CA GLY A 71 2.00 2.06 -4.25
C GLY A 71 1.35 0.73 -3.91
N GLY A 72 0.01 0.67 -3.82
CA GLY A 72 -0.71 -0.59 -3.56
C GLY A 72 -0.58 -1.60 -4.70
N VAL A 73 -0.60 -1.17 -5.96
CA VAL A 73 -0.36 -2.05 -7.12
C VAL A 73 1.08 -2.57 -7.12
N MET A 74 2.05 -1.72 -6.80
CA MET A 74 3.45 -2.12 -6.64
C MET A 74 3.57 -3.16 -5.51
N VAL A 75 3.08 -2.88 -4.31
CA VAL A 75 3.13 -3.84 -3.19
C VAL A 75 2.33 -5.12 -3.47
N GLY A 76 1.26 -5.08 -4.27
CA GLY A 76 0.50 -6.29 -4.65
C GLY A 76 1.15 -7.12 -5.76
N TYR A 77 1.91 -6.49 -6.66
CA TYR A 77 2.54 -7.15 -7.82
C TYR A 77 3.98 -7.61 -7.55
N TYR A 78 4.74 -6.82 -6.79
CA TYR A 78 6.17 -7.03 -6.54
C TYR A 78 6.55 -8.14 -5.55
N PRO A 79 5.72 -8.66 -4.62
CA PRO A 79 6.11 -9.81 -3.80
C PRO A 79 6.35 -11.07 -4.63
N LYS A 80 5.96 -11.06 -5.91
CA LYS A 80 6.29 -12.12 -6.88
C LYS A 80 7.63 -11.92 -7.60
N LYS A 81 8.32 -10.79 -7.41
CA LYS A 81 9.44 -10.40 -8.29
C LYS A 81 10.60 -9.63 -7.67
N LEU A 82 10.47 -9.05 -6.46
CA LEU A 82 11.56 -8.34 -5.79
C LEU A 82 11.51 -8.62 -4.28
N GLU A 83 12.67 -8.97 -3.72
CA GLU A 83 12.91 -9.40 -2.35
C GLU A 83 12.33 -8.46 -1.28
N GLU A 84 11.48 -9.02 -0.42
CA GLU A 84 11.53 -9.04 1.06
C GLU A 84 10.22 -9.70 1.56
N PRO A 85 10.03 -11.02 1.36
CA PRO A 85 8.81 -11.75 1.73
C PRO A 85 8.51 -11.75 3.23
N ILE A 86 9.43 -11.28 4.07
CA ILE A 86 9.25 -11.19 5.53
C ILE A 86 8.07 -10.27 5.87
N LEU A 87 7.95 -9.10 5.23
CA LEU A 87 6.87 -8.15 5.55
C LEU A 87 5.50 -8.72 5.20
N PHE A 88 5.39 -9.42 4.07
CA PHE A 88 4.16 -10.11 3.65
C PHE A 88 3.84 -11.29 4.58
N TYR A 89 4.86 -12.03 5.04
CA TYR A 89 4.68 -13.16 5.94
C TYR A 89 4.22 -12.74 7.34
N VAL A 90 4.76 -11.66 7.89
CA VAL A 90 4.32 -11.12 9.19
C VAL A 90 2.84 -10.70 9.14
N GLU A 91 2.40 -10.18 8.00
CA GLU A 91 1.00 -9.81 7.80
C GLU A 91 0.08 -11.03 7.73
N ASP A 92 0.48 -12.09 7.00
CA ASP A 92 -0.25 -13.37 6.93
C ASP A 92 -0.25 -14.11 8.28
N ALA A 93 0.90 -14.12 8.96
CA ALA A 93 1.14 -14.86 10.19
C ALA A 93 0.56 -14.20 11.45
N THR A 94 -0.01 -13.00 11.37
CA THR A 94 -0.66 -12.38 12.54
C THR A 94 -2.17 -12.67 12.62
N GLN A 95 -2.75 -13.43 11.66
CA GLN A 95 -4.17 -13.82 11.59
C GLN A 95 -5.18 -12.69 11.87
N HIS A 96 -4.73 -11.45 11.73
CA HIS A 96 -5.57 -10.28 11.81
C HIS A 96 -6.43 -10.31 10.54
N GLU A 97 -7.76 -10.49 10.67
CA GLU A 97 -8.78 -10.51 9.60
C GLU A 97 -8.87 -9.20 8.79
N PHE A 98 -7.77 -8.48 8.67
CA PHE A 98 -7.69 -7.23 7.97
C PHE A 98 -7.36 -7.52 6.51
N LEU A 99 -7.99 -6.75 5.62
CA LEU A 99 -7.62 -6.73 4.22
C LEU A 99 -6.11 -6.50 4.12
N PRO A 100 -5.36 -7.29 3.33
CA PRO A 100 -3.92 -7.11 3.19
C PRO A 100 -3.62 -5.66 2.79
N THR A 101 -2.54 -5.11 3.33
CA THR A 101 -2.23 -3.67 3.35
C THR A 101 -2.31 -3.05 1.96
N TYR A 102 -1.90 -3.77 0.92
CA TYR A 102 -1.99 -3.31 -0.46
C TYR A 102 -3.44 -3.09 -0.94
N GLN A 103 -4.41 -3.90 -0.52
CA GLN A 103 -5.83 -3.73 -0.85
C GLN A 103 -6.40 -2.50 -0.15
N LEU A 104 -6.02 -2.27 1.11
CA LEU A 104 -6.41 -1.07 1.84
C LEU A 104 -5.84 0.20 1.18
N MET A 105 -4.57 0.17 0.77
CA MET A 105 -3.94 1.27 0.03
C MET A 105 -4.68 1.59 -1.28
N ILE A 106 -5.04 0.56 -2.06
CA ILE A 106 -5.81 0.74 -3.30
C ILE A 106 -7.19 1.33 -3.00
N ALA A 107 -7.91 0.79 -2.01
CA ALA A 107 -9.25 1.27 -1.64
C ALA A 107 -9.24 2.74 -1.21
N ILE A 108 -8.27 3.13 -0.37
CA ILE A 108 -8.06 4.52 0.05
C ILE A 108 -7.74 5.39 -1.17
N GLY A 109 -6.83 4.94 -2.05
CA GLY A 109 -6.42 5.68 -3.22
C GLY A 109 -7.57 5.93 -4.22
N VAL A 110 -8.41 4.92 -4.48
CA VAL A 110 -9.61 5.05 -5.32
C VAL A 110 -10.59 6.06 -4.70
N PHE A 111 -10.82 5.98 -3.39
CA PHE A 111 -11.71 6.91 -2.72
C PHE A 111 -11.21 8.36 -2.80
N LEU A 112 -9.92 8.60 -2.55
CA LEU A 112 -9.29 9.92 -2.68
C LEU A 112 -9.40 10.46 -4.12
N PHE A 113 -9.16 9.61 -5.11
CA PHE A 113 -9.28 9.98 -6.52
C PHE A 113 -10.72 10.36 -6.90
N LEU A 114 -11.72 9.57 -6.47
CA LEU A 114 -13.14 9.89 -6.69
C LEU A 114 -13.53 11.19 -5.99
N SER A 115 -13.04 11.41 -4.77
CA SER A 115 -13.28 12.66 -4.04
C SER A 115 -12.71 13.88 -4.76
N ALA A 116 -11.54 13.74 -5.40
CA ALA A 116 -10.92 14.78 -6.22
C ALA A 116 -11.75 15.08 -7.47
N VAL A 117 -12.23 14.05 -8.17
CA VAL A 117 -13.13 14.19 -9.33
C VAL A 117 -14.42 14.88 -8.90
N CYS A 118 -15.03 14.46 -7.79
CA CYS A 118 -16.25 15.08 -7.28
C CYS A 118 -16.05 16.54 -6.86
N ALA A 119 -14.94 16.83 -6.17
CA ALA A 119 -14.56 18.19 -5.80
C ALA A 119 -14.38 19.09 -7.02
N CYS A 120 -13.88 18.55 -8.15
CA CYS A 120 -13.75 19.26 -9.42
C CYS A 120 -15.07 19.39 -10.18
N CYS A 121 -15.93 18.36 -10.18
CA CYS A 121 -17.11 18.24 -11.05
C CYS A 121 -18.43 18.78 -10.47
N PHE A 122 -18.68 18.65 -9.16
CA PHE A 122 -20.03 18.91 -8.61
C PHE A 122 -20.27 20.31 -8.03
N GLY A 123 -19.24 21.14 -7.89
CA GLY A 123 -19.43 22.56 -7.57
C GLY A 123 -19.61 23.41 -8.84
N VAL A 124 -20.51 23.02 -9.74
CA VAL A 124 -20.78 23.74 -11.01
C VAL A 124 -22.22 24.28 -11.09
N GLY A 125 -23.08 24.00 -10.10
CA GLY A 125 -24.39 24.62 -9.93
C GLY A 125 -24.50 25.43 -8.64
N ASP A 126 -25.61 26.15 -8.45
CA ASP A 126 -25.93 27.05 -7.31
C ASP A 126 -25.87 26.43 -5.90
N GLY A 127 -25.42 25.18 -5.78
CA GLY A 127 -25.25 24.45 -4.53
C GLY A 127 -23.78 24.21 -4.20
N ASP A 128 -23.09 25.22 -3.67
CA ASP A 128 -21.76 25.08 -3.04
C ASP A 128 -21.68 23.98 -1.97
N LYS A 129 -22.85 23.55 -1.47
CA LYS A 129 -23.02 22.50 -0.46
C LYS A 129 -22.51 21.14 -0.92
N VAL A 130 -22.69 20.74 -2.19
CA VAL A 130 -22.33 19.39 -2.66
C VAL A 130 -20.82 19.21 -2.76
N GLY A 131 -20.09 20.20 -3.29
CA GLY A 131 -18.62 20.19 -3.33
C GLY A 131 -17.99 20.18 -1.94
N GLY A 132 -18.55 20.96 -1.01
CA GLY A 132 -18.16 20.96 0.40
C GLY A 132 -18.40 19.61 1.08
N CYS A 133 -19.53 18.96 0.82
CA CYS A 133 -19.83 17.62 1.35
C CYS A 133 -18.82 16.57 0.86
N CYS A 134 -18.42 16.58 -0.41
CA CYS A 134 -17.42 15.64 -0.92
C CYS A 134 -16.04 15.84 -0.26
N LEU A 135 -15.63 17.09 -0.03
CA LEU A 135 -14.39 17.39 0.69
C LEU A 135 -14.45 16.99 2.17
N LEU A 136 -15.59 17.21 2.81
CA LEU A 136 -15.82 16.82 4.19
C LEU A 136 -15.79 15.28 4.34
N LEU A 137 -16.38 14.54 3.40
CA LEU A 137 -16.29 13.08 3.36
C LEU A 137 -14.85 12.59 3.12
N ALA A 138 -14.09 13.24 2.24
CA ALA A 138 -12.67 12.95 2.06
C ALA A 138 -11.86 13.16 3.35
N PHE A 139 -12.11 14.27 4.05
CA PHE A 139 -11.46 14.58 5.32
C PHE A 139 -11.82 13.58 6.43
N ILE A 140 -13.10 13.21 6.55
CA ILE A 140 -13.55 12.17 7.50
C ILE A 140 -12.84 10.84 7.19
N MET A 141 -12.73 10.46 5.92
CA MET A 141 -12.05 9.21 5.55
C MET A 141 -10.55 9.24 5.87
N VAL A 142 -9.87 10.36 5.66
CA VAL A 142 -8.47 10.52 6.10
C VAL A 142 -8.36 10.36 7.62
N ILE A 143 -9.28 10.94 8.39
CA ILE A 143 -9.31 10.77 9.85
C ILE A 143 -9.55 9.31 10.23
N VAL A 144 -10.46 8.60 9.56
CA VAL A 144 -10.72 7.18 9.80
C VAL A 144 -9.47 6.35 9.52
N VAL A 145 -8.77 6.59 8.41
CA VAL A 145 -7.52 5.89 8.06
C VAL A 145 -6.45 6.17 9.11
N VAL A 146 -6.21 7.43 9.48
CA VAL A 146 -5.24 7.80 10.50
C VAL A 146 -5.60 7.18 11.85
N GLY A 147 -6.88 7.20 12.23
CA GLY A 147 -7.38 6.57 13.45
C GLY A 147 -7.18 5.05 13.44
N ARG A 148 -7.34 4.39 12.29
CA ARG A 148 -7.06 2.97 12.13
C ARG A 148 -5.57 2.67 12.24
N LEU A 149 -4.71 3.41 11.55
CA LEU A 149 -3.26 3.25 11.64
C LEU A 149 -2.77 3.45 13.08
N SER A 150 -3.24 4.51 13.75
CA SER A 150 -2.93 4.77 15.16
C SER A 150 -3.44 3.66 16.07
N TYR A 151 -4.62 3.10 15.82
CA TYR A 151 -5.15 1.97 16.57
C TYR A 151 -4.28 0.71 16.38
N SER A 152 -3.93 0.38 15.14
CA SER A 152 -3.05 -0.76 14.83
C SER A 152 -1.70 -0.64 15.52
N VAL A 153 -1.09 0.55 15.51
CA VAL A 153 0.17 0.82 16.23
C VAL A 153 -0.03 0.72 17.74
N SER A 154 -1.13 1.22 18.29
CA SER A 154 -1.40 1.13 19.74
C SER A 154 -1.68 -0.29 20.23
N LYS A 155 -2.13 -1.17 19.33
CA LYS A 155 -2.38 -2.59 19.57
C LYS A 155 -1.21 -3.48 19.16
N PHE A 156 -0.11 -2.86 18.73
CA PHE A 156 1.14 -3.56 18.46
C PHE A 156 1.74 -4.02 19.79
N ASP A 157 1.24 -5.17 20.24
CA ASP A 157 1.76 -5.90 21.39
C ASP A 157 2.78 -6.90 20.84
N SER A 158 4.06 -6.58 21.02
CA SER A 158 5.17 -7.37 20.47
C SER A 158 5.11 -8.81 20.92
N GLU A 159 4.68 -9.08 22.16
CA GLU A 159 4.60 -10.45 22.69
C GLU A 159 3.50 -11.26 22.01
N ARG A 160 2.36 -10.62 21.71
CA ARG A 160 1.25 -11.27 21.02
C ARG A 160 1.58 -11.54 19.56
N VAL A 161 2.18 -10.56 18.89
CA VAL A 161 2.63 -10.69 17.49
C VAL A 161 3.67 -11.80 17.37
N GLU A 162 4.65 -11.83 18.27
CA GLU A 162 5.64 -12.89 18.32
C GLU A 162 4.98 -14.26 18.56
N SER A 163 4.04 -14.36 19.49
CA SER A 163 3.31 -15.61 19.76
C SER A 163 2.55 -16.12 18.53
N ASP A 164 1.89 -15.24 17.79
CA ASP A 164 1.11 -15.61 16.61
C ASP A 164 2.01 -16.00 15.42
N ILE A 165 3.13 -15.29 15.23
CA ILE A 165 4.16 -15.68 14.24
C ILE A 165 4.74 -17.06 14.58
N ARG A 166 5.15 -17.29 15.83
CA ARG A 166 5.72 -18.57 16.29
C ARG A 166 4.74 -19.74 16.08
N LYS A 167 3.46 -19.54 16.42
CA LYS A 167 2.42 -20.56 16.21
C LYS A 167 2.21 -20.89 14.73
N ASN A 168 2.12 -19.87 13.87
CA ASN A 168 1.89 -20.08 12.44
C ASN A 168 3.11 -20.69 11.75
N MET A 169 4.32 -20.29 12.14
CA MET A 169 5.56 -20.90 11.66
C MET A 169 5.66 -22.37 12.09
N MET A 170 5.35 -22.70 13.35
CA MET A 170 5.29 -24.10 13.80
C MET A 170 4.23 -24.90 13.05
N ALA A 171 3.06 -24.31 12.77
CA ALA A 171 2.02 -24.99 11.98
C ALA A 171 2.51 -25.31 10.57
N LYS A 172 3.20 -24.37 9.90
CA LYS A 172 3.77 -24.59 8.56
C LYS A 172 4.90 -25.61 8.53
N ILE A 173 5.75 -25.62 9.56
CA ILE A 173 6.76 -26.66 9.75
C ILE A 173 6.04 -28.01 9.86
N ASN A 174 5.08 -28.15 10.78
CA ASN A 174 4.37 -29.41 11.00
C ASN A 174 3.61 -29.91 9.76
N THR A 175 3.13 -29.04 8.85
CA THR A 175 2.44 -29.46 7.62
C THR A 175 3.38 -29.99 6.52
N GLY A 176 4.71 -29.91 6.69
CA GLY A 176 5.69 -30.36 5.70
C GLY A 176 5.58 -29.62 4.36
N SER A 177 4.93 -28.46 4.35
CA SER A 177 4.87 -27.57 3.19
C SER A 177 6.24 -26.95 3.01
N THR A 178 6.89 -27.29 1.90
CA THR A 178 8.09 -26.58 1.44
C THR A 178 7.60 -25.19 1.05
N ASP A 179 7.71 -24.24 1.97
CA ASP A 179 7.27 -22.86 1.79
C ASP A 179 8.51 -22.03 1.44
N PRO A 180 8.64 -21.51 0.21
CA PRO A 180 9.79 -20.69 -0.17
C PRO A 180 9.97 -19.46 0.72
N ILE A 181 8.91 -19.03 1.41
CA ILE A 181 9.00 -17.95 2.39
C ILE A 181 9.70 -18.41 3.67
N LEU A 182 9.46 -19.65 4.11
CA LEU A 182 10.14 -20.23 5.26
C LEU A 182 11.64 -20.40 4.98
N ASP A 183 11.98 -20.85 3.77
CA ASP A 183 13.37 -20.95 3.31
C ASP A 183 14.05 -19.57 3.29
N TYR A 184 13.35 -18.55 2.80
CA TYR A 184 13.85 -17.17 2.81
C TYR A 184 14.07 -16.64 4.23
N ILE A 185 13.12 -16.88 5.15
CA ILE A 185 13.23 -16.42 6.54
C ILE A 185 14.47 -17.04 7.20
N GLN A 186 14.65 -18.35 7.04
CA GLN A 186 15.76 -19.09 7.66
C GLN A 186 17.12 -18.62 7.17
N GLN A 187 17.28 -18.39 5.86
CA GLN A 187 18.53 -17.88 5.30
C GLN A 187 18.81 -16.42 5.69
N ASN A 188 17.79 -15.54 5.64
CA ASN A 188 18.01 -14.11 5.89
C ASN A 188 18.11 -13.74 7.37
N LEU A 189 17.50 -14.53 8.26
CA LEU A 189 17.62 -14.35 9.70
C LEU A 189 18.67 -15.27 10.33
N GLU A 190 19.35 -16.09 9.52
CA GLU A 190 20.35 -17.06 9.97
C GLU A 190 19.82 -17.95 11.11
N CYS A 191 18.58 -18.44 10.95
CA CYS A 191 17.88 -19.27 11.93
C CYS A 191 17.40 -20.59 11.33
N CYS A 192 17.05 -21.56 12.18
CA CYS A 192 16.51 -22.85 11.75
C CYS A 192 15.43 -23.32 12.73
N GLY A 193 14.17 -23.34 12.27
CA GLY A 193 13.02 -23.61 13.13
C GLY A 193 12.49 -22.35 13.83
N VAL A 194 11.70 -22.54 14.89
CA VAL A 194 11.07 -21.49 15.70
C VAL A 194 11.79 -21.31 17.05
N GLU A 195 12.23 -22.41 17.65
CA GLU A 195 13.12 -22.46 18.82
C GLU A 195 14.48 -23.00 18.44
N GLY A 196 14.52 -23.84 17.40
CA GLY A 196 15.75 -24.36 16.87
C GLY A 196 15.52 -25.56 15.94
N PRO A 197 16.62 -26.20 15.51
CA PRO A 197 16.56 -27.29 14.53
C PRO A 197 15.71 -28.48 14.96
N SER A 198 15.48 -28.66 16.27
CA SER A 198 14.63 -29.71 16.82
C SER A 198 13.17 -29.62 16.41
N ASP A 199 12.69 -28.43 16.00
CA ASP A 199 11.30 -28.25 15.56
C ASP A 199 10.98 -29.05 14.31
N TRP A 200 12.00 -29.33 13.49
CA TRP A 200 11.88 -30.13 12.28
C TRP A 200 11.72 -31.64 12.55
N GLN A 201 11.97 -32.11 13.77
CA GLN A 201 11.85 -33.54 14.13
C GLN A 201 10.40 -34.04 14.12
N HIS A 202 9.43 -33.15 14.35
CA HIS A 202 8.01 -33.47 14.40
C HIS A 202 7.30 -33.26 13.05
N ASN A 203 8.07 -32.94 12.01
CA ASN A 203 7.58 -32.70 10.67
C ASN A 203 7.15 -34.00 9.96
N ILE A 204 6.23 -33.91 9.00
CA ILE A 204 5.82 -35.06 8.17
C ILE A 204 6.87 -35.47 7.12
N LYS A 205 7.74 -34.55 6.70
CA LYS A 205 8.78 -34.74 5.68
C LYS A 205 10.18 -34.91 6.24
N PHE A 206 10.45 -34.31 7.39
CA PHE A 206 11.77 -34.30 8.02
C PHE A 206 11.71 -35.14 9.30
N ASN A 207 12.74 -35.95 9.50
CA ASN A 207 12.90 -36.86 10.61
C ASN A 207 14.08 -36.41 11.50
N ASN A 208 14.43 -37.22 12.50
CA ASN A 208 15.63 -37.03 13.31
C ASN A 208 16.86 -36.74 12.44
N GLU A 209 17.59 -35.66 12.78
CA GLU A 209 18.81 -35.20 12.12
C GLU A 209 18.63 -34.71 10.67
N THR A 210 17.40 -34.39 10.26
CA THR A 210 17.14 -33.78 8.95
C THR A 210 16.43 -32.44 9.09
N VAL A 211 16.88 -31.46 8.31
CA VAL A 211 16.31 -30.11 8.20
C VAL A 211 16.26 -29.69 6.72
N PRO A 212 15.52 -28.65 6.34
CA PRO A 212 15.63 -28.05 5.02
C PRO A 212 17.04 -27.53 4.74
N ASP A 213 17.44 -27.50 3.48
CA ASP A 213 18.74 -26.95 3.06
C ASP A 213 18.85 -25.44 3.38
N SER A 214 17.72 -24.74 3.51
CA SER A 214 17.64 -23.35 3.95
C SER A 214 18.05 -23.13 5.42
N CYS A 215 18.22 -24.19 6.22
CA CYS A 215 18.84 -24.10 7.55
C CYS A 215 20.38 -24.08 7.52
N CYS A 216 21.00 -24.31 6.36
CA CYS A 216 22.45 -24.43 6.24
C CYS A 216 23.16 -23.08 6.13
N LYS A 217 24.31 -22.95 6.78
CA LYS A 217 25.18 -21.76 6.63
C LYS A 217 25.69 -21.57 5.21
N VAL A 218 25.84 -22.68 4.48
CA VAL A 218 26.16 -22.70 3.07
C VAL A 218 25.11 -23.56 2.39
N GLU A 219 24.21 -22.93 1.65
CA GLU A 219 23.14 -23.61 0.93
C GLU A 219 23.76 -24.49 -0.16
N THR A 220 23.74 -25.80 0.07
CA THR A 220 24.15 -26.82 -0.88
C THR A 220 23.08 -27.91 -0.93
N PRO A 221 22.88 -28.56 -2.08
CA PRO A 221 21.89 -29.63 -2.18
C PRO A 221 22.13 -30.72 -1.13
N ASP A 222 21.08 -31.10 -0.41
CA ASP A 222 21.07 -32.14 0.61
C ASP A 222 21.97 -31.85 1.83
N CYS A 223 22.33 -30.59 2.06
CA CYS A 223 23.10 -30.16 3.24
C CYS A 223 22.38 -30.48 4.55
N GLY A 224 21.05 -30.36 4.56
CA GLY A 224 20.24 -30.59 5.75
C GLY A 224 20.12 -32.07 6.14
N GLN A 225 20.66 -33.00 5.36
CA GLN A 225 20.63 -34.43 5.65
C GLN A 225 21.77 -34.83 6.61
N ASN A 226 21.44 -35.41 7.77
CA ASN A 226 22.40 -35.72 8.84
C ASN A 226 23.20 -34.49 9.26
N TYR A 227 22.48 -33.40 9.57
CA TYR A 227 23.11 -32.12 9.88
C TYR A 227 24.05 -32.22 11.08
N ARG A 228 25.02 -31.30 11.16
CA ARG A 228 25.90 -31.14 12.31
C ARG A 228 25.77 -29.73 12.89
N PRO A 229 25.99 -29.52 14.20
CA PRO A 229 25.86 -28.19 14.78
C PRO A 229 26.79 -27.11 14.17
N ASP A 230 27.84 -27.51 13.46
CA ASP A 230 28.78 -26.61 12.81
C ASP A 230 28.34 -26.12 11.42
N ASN A 231 27.51 -26.87 10.67
CA ASN A 231 27.11 -26.53 9.30
C ASN A 231 25.73 -25.87 9.15
N ILE A 232 24.91 -25.85 10.22
CA ILE A 232 23.58 -25.23 10.23
C ILE A 232 23.47 -24.06 11.19
N PHE A 233 22.42 -23.26 11.02
CA PHE A 233 21.98 -22.28 12.00
C PHE A 233 21.37 -22.97 13.21
N LEU A 234 21.70 -22.49 14.41
CA LEU A 234 21.19 -23.01 15.68
C LEU A 234 20.19 -22.08 16.37
N GLY A 235 20.02 -20.86 15.83
CA GLY A 235 19.06 -19.89 16.35
C GLY A 235 17.63 -20.21 15.92
N GLY A 236 16.67 -19.72 16.70
CA GLY A 236 15.24 -19.66 16.41
C GLY A 236 14.72 -18.24 16.58
#